data_AF-A0A8J7TJS5-F1
#
_entry.id   AF-A0A8J7TJS5-F1
#
_cell.length_a   1.000
_cell.length_b   1.000
_cell.length_c   1.000
_cell.angle_alpha   90.00
_cell.angle_beta   90.00
_cell.angle_gamma   90.00
#
_symmetry.space_group_name_H-M   'P 1'
#
loop_
_entity.id
_entity.type
_entity.pdbx_description
1 polymer ?
#
loop_
_entity_poly.entity_id
_entity_poly.type
_entity_poly.pdbx_seq_one_letter_code
_entity_poly.pdbx_strand_id
1 'polypeptide(L)'
;MYFVDGEKTAVMVELFGGPLDGITVDCPLAPPPCFLIPTGQELEVSVYGFDCLKCENHHTLLKYSYLGLESVSAQEMSGLSPAFN
;
A
#
# COMPACT_ATOMS: atom_id res chain seq x y z
N MET A 1 4.55 11.41 -7.08
CA MET A 1 4.01 12.64 -6.49
C MET A 1 2.62 12.75 -7.09
N TYR A 2 1.53 12.74 -6.31
CA TYR A 2 0.21 12.96 -6.92
C TYR A 2 0.00 14.43 -7.20
N PHE A 3 -0.55 14.68 -8.37
CA PHE A 3 -1.13 15.95 -8.73
C PHE A 3 -2.65 15.76 -8.65
N VAL A 4 -3.27 16.33 -7.62
CA VAL A 4 -4.72 16.42 -7.52
C VAL A 4 -5.09 17.80 -8.02
N ASP A 5 -5.90 17.88 -9.07
CA ASP A 5 -6.27 19.14 -9.73
C ASP A 5 -5.08 20.02 -10.16
N GLY A 6 -3.94 19.40 -10.46
CA GLY A 6 -2.71 20.09 -10.88
C GLY A 6 -1.82 20.57 -9.72
N GLU A 7 -2.21 20.37 -8.47
CA GLU A 7 -1.44 20.72 -7.28
C GLU A 7 -0.76 19.51 -6.64
N LYS A 8 0.44 19.72 -6.07
CA LYS A 8 1.19 18.68 -5.36
C LYS A 8 0.54 18.43 -4.01
N THR A 9 0.00 17.24 -3.80
CA THR A 9 -0.74 16.92 -2.58
C THR A 9 -0.12 15.73 -1.86
N ALA A 10 0.02 15.85 -0.53
CA ALA A 10 0.36 14.71 0.32
C ALA A 10 -0.83 13.75 0.38
N VAL A 11 -0.60 12.47 0.14
CA VAL A 11 -1.62 11.43 0.11
C VAL A 11 -1.38 10.43 1.23
N MET A 12 -2.45 9.93 1.84
CA MET A 12 -2.40 8.85 2.82
C MET A 12 -2.87 7.55 2.15
N VAL A 13 -2.34 6.40 2.56
CA VAL A 13 -2.76 5.09 2.05
C VAL A 13 -3.59 4.38 3.12
N GLU A 14 -4.75 3.89 2.71
CA GLU A 14 -5.65 3.06 3.51
C GLU A 14 -5.78 1.69 2.85
N LEU A 15 -5.48 0.63 3.61
CA LEU A 15 -5.67 -0.76 3.19
C LEU A 15 -7.03 -1.27 3.66
N PHE A 16 -7.78 -1.98 2.82
CA PHE A 16 -9.12 -2.47 3.12
C PHE A 16 -9.32 -3.96 2.81
N GLY A 17 -10.12 -4.65 3.62
CA GLY A 17 -10.64 -5.99 3.33
C GLY A 17 -9.63 -7.13 3.48
N GLY A 18 -8.48 -6.87 4.11
CA GLY A 18 -7.40 -7.83 4.31
C GLY A 18 -6.93 -7.91 5.76
N PRO A 19 -5.92 -8.75 6.06
CA PRO A 19 -5.39 -8.91 7.42
C PRO A 19 -4.74 -7.65 8.00
N LEU A 20 -4.44 -6.65 7.16
CA LEU A 20 -3.81 -5.39 7.54
C LEU A 20 -4.77 -4.19 7.39
N ASP A 21 -6.07 -4.45 7.40
CA ASP A 21 -7.11 -3.42 7.33
C ASP A 21 -6.94 -2.37 8.43
N GLY A 22 -7.13 -1.10 8.08
CA GLY A 22 -6.98 0.04 9.00
C GLY A 22 -5.54 0.46 9.32
N ILE A 23 -4.52 -0.19 8.75
CA ILE A 23 -3.13 0.28 8.87
C ILE A 23 -2.87 1.42 7.87
N THR A 24 -2.22 2.48 8.34
CA THR A 24 -1.69 3.54 7.48
C THR A 24 -0.27 3.17 7.05
N VAL A 25 -0.02 3.13 5.74
CA VAL A 25 1.31 2.86 5.19
C VAL A 25 1.91 4.16 4.67
N ASP A 26 3.11 4.50 5.15
CA ASP A 26 3.86 5.63 4.60
C ASP A 26 4.27 5.32 3.17
N CYS A 27 3.82 6.18 2.26
CA CYS A 27 4.01 5.97 0.84
C CYS A 27 4.96 7.01 0.26
N PRO A 28 5.98 6.61 -0.53
CA PRO A 28 6.77 7.57 -1.27
C PRO A 28 5.86 8.37 -2.20
N LEU A 29 6.33 9.56 -2.57
CA LEU A 29 5.61 10.56 -3.37
C LEU A 29 4.72 9.96 -4.47
N ALA A 30 5.11 8.89 -5.17
CA ALA A 30 4.24 8.09 -6.03
C ALA A 30 4.06 6.67 -5.43
N PRO A 31 2.85 6.28 -5.01
CA PRO A 31 2.57 4.91 -4.63
C PRO A 31 2.68 3.97 -5.81
N PRO A 32 3.15 2.74 -5.55
CA PRO A 32 3.05 1.68 -6.53
C PRO A 32 1.57 1.31 -6.77
N PRO A 33 1.22 0.81 -7.96
CA PRO A 33 -0.14 0.32 -8.24
C PRO A 33 -0.55 -0.88 -7.37
N CYS A 34 0.43 -1.52 -6.73
CA CYS A 34 0.26 -2.68 -5.87
C CYS A 34 1.23 -2.61 -4.69
N PHE A 35 0.78 -2.96 -3.50
CA PHE A 35 1.63 -3.23 -2.34
C PHE A 35 1.75 -4.74 -2.11
N LEU A 36 2.99 -5.18 -1.90
CA LEU A 36 3.30 -6.52 -1.41
C LEU A 36 3.79 -6.36 0.02
N ILE A 37 3.01 -6.86 0.98
CA ILE A 37 3.33 -6.71 2.39
C ILE A 37 3.68 -8.08 2.97
N PRO A 38 4.91 -8.28 3.48
CA PRO A 38 5.31 -9.49 4.18
C PRO A 38 4.30 -9.90 5.25
N THR A 39 3.95 -11.19 5.26
CA THR A 39 3.18 -11.78 6.36
C THR A 39 4.12 -12.30 7.47
N GLY A 40 3.54 -12.85 8.53
CA GLY A 40 4.31 -13.58 9.55
C GLY A 40 4.75 -14.98 9.11
N GLN A 41 4.31 -15.46 7.94
CA GLN A 41 4.71 -16.74 7.37
C GLN A 41 5.93 -16.59 6.46
N GLU A 42 6.75 -17.63 6.40
CA GLU A 42 7.94 -17.64 5.55
C GLU A 42 7.53 -17.56 4.07
N LEU A 43 8.12 -16.62 3.32
CA LEU A 43 7.92 -16.49 1.87
C LEU A 43 6.48 -16.21 1.41
N GLU A 44 5.64 -15.62 2.27
CA GLU A 44 4.26 -15.28 1.95
C GLU A 44 4.02 -13.78 2.13
N VAL A 45 3.34 -13.17 1.15
CA VAL A 45 2.96 -11.75 1.16
C VAL A 45 1.46 -11.57 0.98
N SER A 46 0.92 -10.54 1.59
CA SER A 46 -0.41 -10.02 1.27
C SER A 46 -0.33 -9.04 0.11
N VAL A 47 -1.20 -9.23 -0.88
CA VAL A 47 -1.28 -8.40 -2.08
C VAL A 47 -2.43 -7.41 -1.95
N TYR A 48 -2.14 -6.13 -2.16
CA TYR A 48 -3.13 -5.06 -2.17
C TYR A 48 -3.03 -4.26 -3.47
N GLY A 49 -4.14 -4.13 -4.19
CA GLY A 49 -4.22 -3.35 -5.43
C GLY A 49 -4.90 -2.01 -5.23
N PHE A 50 -4.47 -1.00 -5.99
CA PHE A 50 -5.13 0.31 -5.97
C PHE A 50 -6.59 0.18 -6.41
N ASP A 51 -7.50 0.78 -5.64
CA ASP A 51 -8.93 0.78 -5.90
C ASP A 51 -9.39 2.18 -6.34
N CYS A 52 -9.30 3.17 -5.44
CA CYS A 52 -9.75 4.53 -5.73
C CYS A 52 -9.08 5.60 -4.87
N LEU A 53 -9.21 6.86 -5.31
CA LEU A 53 -8.86 8.05 -4.54
C LEU A 53 -10.11 8.58 -3.85
N LYS A 54 -9.99 8.90 -2.56
CA LYS A 54 -11.07 9.42 -1.71
C LYS A 54 -10.60 10.71 -1.03
N CYS A 55 -11.44 11.73 -0.98
CA CYS A 55 -11.14 12.96 -0.25
C CYS A 55 -12.00 13.00 1.02
N GLU A 56 -11.37 12.96 2.20
CA GLU A 56 -12.07 13.05 3.49
C GLU A 56 -11.39 14.08 4.39
N ASN A 57 -12.19 14.94 5.03
CA ASN A 57 -11.74 15.86 6.09
C ASN A 57 -10.44 16.60 5.76
N HIS A 58 -10.36 17.21 4.57
CA HIS A 58 -9.20 17.95 4.04
C HIS A 58 -7.96 17.13 3.64
N HIS A 59 -8.04 15.80 3.69
CA HIS A 59 -6.95 14.91 3.31
C HIS A 59 -7.34 14.11 2.07
N THR A 60 -6.35 13.84 1.20
CA THR A 60 -6.49 12.91 0.09
C THR A 60 -6.02 11.53 0.52
N LEU A 61 -6.89 10.54 0.39
CA LEU A 61 -6.68 9.14 0.73
C LEU A 61 -6.67 8.28 -0.53
N LEU A 62 -5.76 7.32 -0.59
CA LEU A 62 -5.72 6.29 -1.62
C LEU A 62 -6.10 4.98 -0.99
N LYS A 63 -7.21 4.43 -1.49
CA LYS A 63 -7.73 3.17 -1.02
C LYS A 63 -7.12 2.02 -1.83
N TYR A 64 -6.61 1.03 -1.12
CA TYR A 64 -6.12 -0.22 -1.68
C TYR A 64 -6.93 -1.38 -1.12
N SER A 65 -7.37 -2.26 -2.01
CA SER A 65 -8.20 -3.42 -1.65
C SER A 65 -7.34 -4.68 -1.64
N TYR A 66 -7.54 -5.51 -0.63
CA TYR A 66 -6.89 -6.82 -0.52
C TYR A 66 -7.29 -7.73 -1.68
N LEU A 67 -6.30 -8.29 -2.35
CA LEU A 67 -6.50 -9.18 -3.51
C LEU A 67 -6.22 -10.65 -3.18
N GLY A 68 -5.40 -10.93 -2.15
CA GLY A 68 -5.07 -12.29 -1.75
C GLY A 68 -3.68 -12.44 -1.15
N LEU A 69 -3.27 -13.70 -1.00
CA LEU A 69 -1.92 -14.08 -0.61
C LEU A 69 -1.15 -14.57 -1.83
N GLU A 70 0.13 -14.24 -1.88
CA GLU A 70 1.06 -14.79 -2.87
C GLU A 70 2.29 -15.38 -2.17
N SER A 71 2.76 -16.50 -2.71
CA SER A 71 4.06 -17.08 -2.34
C SER A 71 5.15 -16.46 -3.20
N VAL A 72 6.22 -15.99 -2.58
CA VAL A 72 7.35 -15.34 -3.25
C VAL A 72 8.64 -16.12 -3.02
N SER A 73 9.62 -15.94 -3.90
CA SER A 73 10.95 -16.50 -3.66
C SER A 73 11.68 -15.77 -2.54
N ALA A 74 12.68 -16.42 -1.92
CA ALA A 74 13.54 -15.79 -0.92
C ALA A 74 14.25 -14.53 -1.44
N GLN A 75 14.56 -14.49 -2.74
CA GLN A 75 15.16 -13.32 -3.38
C GLN A 75 14.18 -12.15 -3.45
N GLU A 76 12.93 -12.39 -3.86
CA GLU A 76 11.87 -11.38 -3.88
C GLU A 76 11.56 -10.85 -2.47
N MET A 77 11.49 -11.75 -1.50
CA MET A 77 11.27 -11.42 -0.08
C MET A 77 12.38 -10.50 0.47
N SER A 78 13.64 -10.73 0.09
CA SER A 78 14.76 -9.87 0.52
C SER A 78 14.69 -8.43 -0.04
N GLY A 79 14.01 -8.24 -1.18
CA GLY A 79 13.77 -6.93 -1.77
C GLY A 79 12.63 -6.15 -1.12
N LEU A 80 11.76 -6.83 -0.37
CA LEU A 80 10.64 -6.25 0.38
C LEU A 80 11.10 -5.82 1.79
N SER A 81 12.10 -4.94 1.86
CA SER A 81 12.51 -4.38 3.14
C SER A 81 11.44 -3.41 3.67
N PRO A 82 11.06 -3.47 4.96
CA PRO A 82 10.20 -2.46 5.55
C PRO A 82 10.96 -1.12 5.56
N ALA A 83 10.52 -0.16 4.76
CA ALA A 83 10.86 1.23 5.00
C ALA A 83 9.97 1.77 6.13
N PHE A 84 10.10 1.19 7.33
CA PHE A 84 9.58 1.79 8.56
C PHE A 84 10.77 2.41 9.27
N ASN A 85 10.92 3.73 9.15
CA ASN A 85 11.86 4.54 9.91
C ASN A 85 11.06 5.61 10.65
#